data_AF-A0AAP8LAK8-F1
#
_entry.id   AF-A0AAP8LAK8-F1
#
_cell.length_a   1.000
_cell.length_b   1.000
_cell.length_c   1.000
_cell.angle_alpha   90.00
_cell.angle_beta   90.00
_cell.angle_gamma   90.00
#
_symmetry.space_group_name_H-M   'P 1'
#
loop_
_entity.id
_entity.type
_entity.pdbx_description
1 polymer ?
#
loop_
_entity_poly.entity_id
_entity_poly.type
_entity_poly.pdbx_seq_one_letter_code
_entity_poly.pdbx_strand_id
1 'polypeptide(L)'
;DKATELVCNEIVRLQKDHGPQSIYAGSYGWKSVGMLHNSRTLLQRLMNLTGGFLGYAGDYSTGAAQVIMSHVVGSMEVYEQQTAWPNVIENSELVILWGCNPMVTLKNSWNVPDHVGQTGFEALKKKGTRVISIDPV
;
A
#
# COMPACT_ATOMS: atom_id res chain seq x y z
N ASP A 1 -31.30 8.75 -10.58
CA ASP A 1 -32.32 8.56 -9.53
C ASP A 1 -32.55 7.10 -9.17
N LYS A 2 -33.04 6.26 -10.09
CA LYS A 2 -33.40 4.87 -9.75
C LYS A 2 -32.26 4.04 -9.16
N ALA A 3 -31.05 4.17 -9.69
CA ALA A 3 -29.87 3.44 -9.18
C ALA A 3 -29.55 3.80 -7.72
N THR A 4 -29.55 5.09 -7.39
CA THR A 4 -29.31 5.58 -6.03
C THR A 4 -30.40 5.10 -5.08
N GLU A 5 -31.66 5.15 -5.50
CA GLU A 5 -32.79 4.66 -4.70
C GLU A 5 -32.63 3.17 -4.33
N LEU A 6 -32.29 2.33 -5.32
CA LEU A 6 -32.09 0.90 -5.10
C LEU A 6 -30.94 0.63 -4.11
N VAL A 7 -29.82 1.33 -4.25
CA VAL A 7 -28.66 1.18 -3.35
C VAL A 7 -29.01 1.64 -1.93
N CYS A 8 -29.65 2.80 -1.78
CA CYS A 8 -30.07 3.32 -0.48
C CYS A 8 -31.04 2.38 0.23
N ASN A 9 -32.04 1.85 -0.48
CA ASN A 9 -33.03 0.95 0.08
C ASN A 9 -32.39 -0.37 0.55
N GLU A 10 -31.46 -0.93 -0.22
CA GLU A 10 -30.76 -2.16 0.18
C GLU A 10 -29.83 -1.93 1.38
N ILE A 11 -29.12 -0.79 1.45
CA ILE A 11 -28.31 -0.47 2.64
C ILE A 11 -29.21 -0.40 3.88
N VAL A 12 -30.34 0.32 3.81
CA VAL A 12 -31.27 0.45 4.94
C VAL A 12 -31.86 -0.92 5.34
N ARG A 13 -32.26 -1.73 4.36
CA ARG A 13 -32.82 -3.07 4.59
C ARG A 13 -31.81 -3.98 5.29
N LEU A 14 -30.59 -4.07 4.76
CA LEU A 14 -29.54 -4.93 5.32
C LEU A 14 -29.15 -4.51 6.74
N GLN A 15 -29.00 -3.19 6.99
CA GLN A 15 -28.72 -2.68 8.32
C GLN A 15 -29.82 -3.02 9.32
N LYS A 16 -31.10 -2.86 8.92
CA LYS A 16 -32.26 -3.16 9.78
C LYS A 16 -32.41 -4.65 10.06
N ASP A 17 -32.31 -5.49 9.03
CA ASP A 17 -32.70 -6.90 9.11
C ASP A 17 -31.53 -7.80 9.58
N HIS A 18 -30.28 -7.38 9.34
CA HIS A 18 -29.10 -8.23 9.55
C HIS A 18 -27.93 -7.54 10.26
N GLY A 19 -28.01 -6.22 10.53
CA GLY A 19 -26.94 -5.46 11.18
C GLY A 19 -25.72 -5.19 10.28
N PRO A 20 -24.72 -4.46 10.80
CA PRO A 20 -23.60 -3.95 10.01
C PRO A 20 -22.68 -5.04 9.43
N GLN A 21 -22.60 -6.21 10.05
CA GLN A 21 -21.79 -7.33 9.56
C GLN A 21 -22.28 -7.91 8.22
N SER A 22 -23.51 -7.58 7.81
CA SER A 22 -24.10 -8.04 6.55
C SER A 22 -23.60 -7.28 5.31
N ILE A 23 -22.92 -6.14 5.51
CA ILE A 23 -22.38 -5.31 4.43
C ILE A 23 -20.86 -5.35 4.49
N TYR A 24 -20.22 -5.99 3.50
CA TYR A 24 -18.78 -5.90 3.32
C TYR A 24 -18.42 -4.64 2.54
N ALA A 25 -17.74 -3.70 3.20
CA ALA A 25 -17.26 -2.46 2.58
C ALA A 25 -15.74 -2.27 2.75
N GLY A 26 -15.01 -3.38 2.86
CA GLY A 26 -13.55 -3.35 2.92
C GLY A 26 -12.91 -2.70 1.67
N SER A 27 -13.41 -3.06 0.48
CA SER A 27 -13.05 -2.40 -0.79
C SER A 27 -11.53 -2.21 -0.98
N TYR A 28 -10.75 -3.26 -0.73
CA TYR A 28 -9.29 -3.21 -0.94
C TYR A 28 -8.95 -2.94 -2.40
N GLY A 29 -8.01 -2.04 -2.65
CA GLY A 29 -7.51 -1.79 -4.00
C GLY A 29 -6.76 -0.48 -4.15
N TRP A 30 -5.99 -0.40 -5.22
CA TRP A 30 -5.43 0.85 -5.70
C TRP A 30 -6.55 1.77 -6.19
N LYS A 31 -6.43 3.06 -5.88
CA LYS A 31 -7.33 4.13 -6.30
C LYS A 31 -6.50 5.32 -6.77
N SER A 32 -7.15 6.34 -7.31
CA SER A 32 -6.48 7.60 -7.63
C SER A 32 -6.02 8.34 -6.36
N VAL A 33 -4.93 9.09 -6.51
CA VAL A 33 -4.38 9.98 -5.49
C VAL A 33 -5.28 11.20 -5.31
N GLY A 34 -5.36 11.71 -4.08
CA GLY A 34 -6.20 12.85 -3.73
C GLY A 34 -6.71 12.75 -2.30
N MET A 35 -6.64 13.87 -1.58
CA MET A 35 -7.08 13.95 -0.19
C MET A 35 -8.61 13.92 -0.08
N LEU A 36 -9.30 14.68 -0.93
CA LEU A 36 -10.77 14.81 -0.90
C LEU A 36 -11.46 13.64 -1.62
N HIS A 37 -11.07 13.36 -2.87
CA HIS A 37 -11.69 12.31 -3.70
C HIS A 37 -11.12 10.91 -3.40
N ASN A 38 -11.06 10.56 -2.12
CA ASN A 38 -10.67 9.23 -1.67
C ASN A 38 -11.91 8.32 -1.67
N SER A 39 -12.11 7.57 -2.76
CA SER A 39 -13.27 6.69 -2.97
C SER A 39 -13.55 5.74 -1.80
N ARG A 40 -12.50 5.13 -1.23
CA ARG A 40 -12.63 4.17 -0.13
C ARG A 40 -13.04 4.85 1.17
N THR A 41 -12.39 5.95 1.53
CA THR A 41 -12.77 6.72 2.73
C THR A 41 -14.18 7.30 2.61
N LEU A 42 -14.58 7.77 1.42
CA LEU A 42 -15.94 8.29 1.19
C LEU A 42 -17.00 7.17 1.30
N LEU A 43 -16.74 5.98 0.74
CA LEU A 43 -17.59 4.81 0.91
C LEU A 43 -17.74 4.45 2.39
N GLN A 44 -16.63 4.32 3.11
CA GLN A 44 -16.63 3.94 4.53
C GLN A 44 -17.30 5.01 5.40
N ARG A 45 -17.14 6.30 5.06
CA ARG A 45 -17.87 7.39 5.70
C ARG A 45 -19.39 7.23 5.53
N LEU A 46 -19.86 6.92 4.32
CA LEU A 46 -21.28 6.65 4.08
C LEU A 46 -21.76 5.45 4.91
N MET A 47 -21.03 4.33 4.89
CA MET A 47 -21.40 3.13 5.63
C MET A 47 -21.48 3.38 7.15
N ASN A 48 -20.52 4.13 7.71
CA ASN A 48 -20.53 4.52 9.12
C ASN A 48 -21.74 5.39 9.48
N LEU A 49 -22.19 6.28 8.59
CA LEU A 49 -23.41 7.07 8.80
C LEU A 49 -24.68 6.21 8.74
N THR A 50 -24.62 5.04 8.10
CA THR A 50 -25.78 4.13 7.94
C THR A 50 -25.83 2.98 8.94
N GLY A 51 -24.85 2.84 9.84
CA GLY A 51 -24.86 1.80 10.88
C GLY A 51 -23.57 0.98 11.02
N GLY A 52 -22.59 1.18 10.13
CA GLY A 52 -21.31 0.44 10.14
C GLY A 52 -21.23 -0.63 9.04
N PHE A 53 -20.13 -1.38 9.01
CA PHE A 53 -19.84 -2.38 7.97
C PHE A 53 -18.77 -3.38 8.41
N LEU A 54 -18.64 -4.49 7.68
CA LEU A 54 -17.51 -5.42 7.77
C LEU A 54 -16.32 -4.91 6.94
N GLY A 55 -15.18 -4.66 7.60
CA GLY A 55 -13.93 -4.21 7.01
C GLY A 55 -12.94 -5.33 6.67
N TYR A 56 -11.66 -4.97 6.50
CA TYR A 56 -10.54 -5.88 6.26
C TYR A 56 -9.29 -5.39 7.01
N ALA A 57 -8.29 -6.27 7.18
CA ALA A 57 -6.98 -5.95 7.73
C ALA A 57 -5.86 -6.42 6.81
N GLY A 58 -4.71 -5.76 6.88
CA GLY A 58 -3.53 -6.07 6.06
C GLY A 58 -3.65 -5.60 4.61
N ASP A 59 -2.83 -6.16 3.74
CA ASP A 59 -2.83 -5.88 2.30
C ASP A 59 -2.19 -7.04 1.51
N TYR A 60 -2.39 -7.03 0.19
CA TYR A 60 -1.85 -8.08 -0.69
C TYR A 60 -0.34 -7.97 -0.93
N SER A 61 0.27 -6.82 -0.62
CA SER A 61 1.69 -6.59 -0.87
C SER A 61 2.57 -7.23 0.20
N THR A 62 2.17 -7.14 1.48
CA THR A 62 3.04 -7.47 2.62
C THR A 62 2.33 -8.27 3.72
N GLY A 63 1.20 -8.91 3.43
CA GLY A 63 0.32 -9.55 4.43
C GLY A 63 1.02 -10.46 5.45
N ALA A 64 2.06 -11.20 5.05
CA ALA A 64 2.87 -11.98 6.00
C ALA A 64 3.91 -11.11 6.72
N ALA A 65 4.71 -10.34 5.97
CA ALA A 65 5.82 -9.55 6.50
C ALA A 65 5.39 -8.54 7.56
N GLN A 66 4.30 -7.80 7.31
CA GLN A 66 3.80 -6.78 8.24
C GLN A 66 3.37 -7.35 9.60
N VAL A 67 3.02 -8.65 9.65
CA VAL A 67 2.67 -9.35 10.89
C VAL A 67 3.94 -9.79 11.60
N ILE A 68 4.79 -10.57 10.93
CA ILE A 68 5.97 -11.17 11.59
C ILE A 68 7.01 -10.12 12.02
N MET A 69 7.20 -9.04 11.27
CA MET A 69 8.22 -8.02 11.60
C MET A 69 7.98 -7.37 12.96
N SER A 70 6.72 -7.13 13.33
CA SER A 70 6.39 -6.56 14.65
C SER A 70 6.85 -7.42 15.82
N HIS A 71 6.95 -8.74 15.63
CA HIS A 71 7.43 -9.68 16.64
C HIS A 71 8.95 -9.85 16.63
N VAL A 72 9.62 -9.51 15.54
CA VAL A 72 11.06 -9.70 15.37
C VAL A 72 11.84 -8.42 15.67
N VAL A 73 11.41 -7.29 15.10
CA VAL A 73 12.10 -6.00 15.19
C VAL A 73 11.26 -4.91 15.86
N GLY A 74 10.02 -5.20 16.23
CA GLY A 74 9.16 -4.28 16.99
C GLY A 74 8.45 -3.21 16.16
N SER A 75 8.52 -3.31 14.83
CA SER A 75 7.93 -2.36 13.88
C SER A 75 7.31 -3.09 12.67
N MET A 76 6.65 -2.35 11.77
CA MET A 76 6.13 -2.95 10.54
C MET A 76 7.23 -3.13 9.48
N GLU A 77 8.27 -2.29 9.52
CA GLU A 77 9.41 -2.18 8.60
C GLU A 77 9.06 -1.88 7.13
N VAL A 78 8.18 -2.66 6.52
CA VAL A 78 7.96 -2.71 5.06
C VAL A 78 7.46 -1.41 4.43
N TYR A 79 6.93 -0.47 5.23
CA TYR A 79 6.46 0.85 4.79
C TYR A 79 7.16 2.01 5.51
N GLU A 80 8.28 1.73 6.18
CA GLU A 80 9.04 2.74 6.91
C GLU A 80 10.12 3.38 6.04
N GLN A 81 10.62 4.54 6.48
CA GLN A 81 11.65 5.25 5.72
C GLN A 81 12.97 4.47 5.77
N GLN A 82 13.60 4.36 4.60
CA GLN A 82 14.86 3.62 4.45
C GLN A 82 16.06 4.54 4.70
N THR A 83 17.26 3.95 4.83
CA THR A 83 18.51 4.73 4.87
C THR A 83 18.64 5.59 3.61
N ALA A 84 18.95 6.88 3.79
CA ALA A 84 18.99 7.84 2.69
C ALA A 84 20.01 7.45 1.61
N TRP A 85 19.64 7.67 0.35
CA TRP A 85 20.48 7.36 -0.81
C TRP A 85 21.91 7.91 -0.72
N PRO A 86 22.17 9.16 -0.32
CA PRO A 86 23.54 9.65 -0.17
C PRO A 86 24.40 8.77 0.74
N ASN A 87 23.85 8.32 1.88
CA ASN A 87 24.57 7.44 2.81
C ASN A 87 24.84 6.07 2.19
N VAL A 88 23.85 5.49 1.50
CA VAL A 88 24.01 4.19 0.80
C VAL A 88 25.09 4.31 -0.28
N ILE A 89 25.04 5.36 -1.10
CA ILE A 89 26.00 5.61 -2.17
C ILE A 89 27.39 5.83 -1.61
N GLU A 90 27.56 6.62 -0.55
CA GLU A 90 28.87 6.90 0.04
C GLU A 90 29.50 5.65 0.67
N ASN A 91 28.71 4.90 1.47
CA ASN A 91 29.26 3.91 2.40
C ASN A 91 29.16 2.45 1.93
N SER A 92 28.34 2.13 0.93
CA SER A 92 28.18 0.73 0.50
C SER A 92 29.30 0.28 -0.43
N GLU A 93 29.90 -0.86 -0.11
CA GLU A 93 30.87 -1.59 -0.96
C GLU A 93 30.19 -2.68 -1.81
N LEU A 94 29.10 -3.25 -1.29
CA LEU A 94 28.28 -4.27 -1.94
C LEU A 94 26.80 -3.97 -1.69
N VAL A 95 25.99 -4.08 -2.75
CA VAL A 95 24.53 -4.02 -2.65
C VAL A 95 23.95 -5.32 -3.19
N ILE A 96 23.04 -5.94 -2.44
CA ILE A 96 22.36 -7.17 -2.82
C ILE A 96 20.88 -6.85 -3.06
N LEU A 97 20.41 -7.11 -4.27
CA LEU A 97 18.99 -7.05 -4.65
C LEU A 97 18.42 -8.47 -4.51
N TRP A 98 17.62 -8.69 -3.48
CA TRP A 98 17.08 -10.02 -3.19
C TRP A 98 15.58 -10.04 -3.48
N GLY A 99 15.19 -10.80 -4.52
CA GLY A 99 13.78 -10.96 -4.90
C GLY A 99 13.09 -9.64 -5.28
N CYS A 100 13.82 -8.68 -5.84
CA CYS A 100 13.30 -7.36 -6.19
C CYS A 100 13.82 -6.86 -7.53
N ASN A 101 12.96 -6.11 -8.25
CA ASN A 101 13.31 -5.43 -9.49
C ASN A 101 12.94 -3.93 -9.42
N PRO A 102 13.77 -3.11 -8.74
CA PRO A 102 13.47 -1.71 -8.47
C PRO A 102 13.35 -0.85 -9.74
N MET A 103 14.01 -1.23 -10.84
CA MET A 103 13.90 -0.50 -12.10
C MET A 103 12.50 -0.58 -12.73
N VAL A 104 11.72 -1.60 -12.35
CA VAL A 104 10.32 -1.75 -12.76
C VAL A 104 9.39 -1.19 -11.68
N THR A 105 9.61 -1.55 -10.41
CA THR A 105 8.65 -1.27 -9.33
C THR A 105 8.74 0.13 -8.75
N LEU A 106 9.82 0.90 -8.99
CA LEU A 106 9.91 2.29 -8.54
C LEU A 106 9.17 3.30 -9.44
N LYS A 107 8.47 2.83 -10.48
CA LYS A 107 7.70 3.69 -11.40
C LYS A 107 6.34 4.12 -10.83
N ASN A 108 5.89 3.50 -9.75
CA ASN A 108 4.64 3.83 -9.10
C ASN A 108 4.85 4.15 -7.61
N SER A 109 3.88 4.83 -7.03
CA SER A 109 3.82 5.13 -5.60
C SER A 109 2.36 5.30 -5.18
N TRP A 110 2.09 5.12 -3.88
CA TRP A 110 0.77 5.39 -3.30
C TRP A 110 0.37 6.86 -3.46
N ASN A 111 1.37 7.77 -3.43
CA ASN A 111 1.22 9.18 -3.75
C ASN A 111 1.80 9.47 -5.14
N VAL A 112 1.84 10.74 -5.54
CA VAL A 112 2.54 11.14 -6.77
C VAL A 112 4.02 10.76 -6.63
N PRO A 113 4.58 9.88 -7.49
CA PRO A 113 5.96 9.42 -7.36
C PRO A 113 6.94 10.55 -7.71
N ASP A 114 8.00 10.69 -6.92
CA ASP A 114 9.10 11.63 -7.16
C ASP A 114 10.25 11.04 -8.00
N HIS A 115 10.23 9.71 -8.18
CA HIS A 115 11.24 8.90 -8.88
C HIS A 115 12.68 9.02 -8.32
N VAL A 116 12.86 9.48 -7.08
CA VAL A 116 14.19 9.61 -6.45
C VAL A 116 14.89 8.25 -6.27
N GLY A 117 14.12 7.17 -6.11
CA GLY A 117 14.70 5.82 -6.03
C GLY A 117 15.50 5.43 -7.28
N GLN A 118 15.05 5.82 -8.47
CA GLN A 118 15.71 5.49 -9.73
C GLN A 118 17.03 6.27 -9.88
N THR A 119 17.04 7.55 -9.48
CA THR A 119 18.25 8.37 -9.51
C THR A 119 19.31 7.87 -8.52
N GLY A 120 18.89 7.31 -7.39
CA GLY A 120 19.77 6.64 -6.44
C GLY A 120 20.51 5.43 -7.04
N PHE A 121 19.79 4.55 -7.74
CA PHE A 121 20.40 3.42 -8.44
C PHE A 121 21.34 3.85 -9.58
N GLU A 122 21.01 4.92 -10.30
CA GLU A 122 21.91 5.49 -11.31
C GLU A 122 23.22 6.02 -10.69
N ALA A 123 23.14 6.70 -9.54
CA ALA A 123 24.31 7.19 -8.83
C ALA A 123 25.17 6.04 -8.26
N LEU A 124 24.54 4.99 -7.73
CA LEU A 124 25.22 3.78 -7.27
C LEU A 124 25.97 3.10 -8.42
N LYS A 125 25.34 3.00 -9.60
CA LYS A 125 25.97 2.50 -10.83
C LYS A 125 27.16 3.38 -11.26
N LYS A 126 27.02 4.70 -11.21
CA LYS A 126 28.11 5.64 -11.56
C LYS A 126 29.32 5.53 -10.62
N LYS A 127 29.09 5.28 -9.32
CA LYS A 127 30.18 5.00 -8.36
C LYS A 127 30.92 3.71 -8.69
N GLY A 128 30.26 2.75 -9.33
CA GLY A 128 30.81 1.42 -9.62
C GLY A 128 30.72 0.45 -8.44
N THR A 129 29.83 0.71 -7.48
CA THR A 129 29.56 -0.23 -6.37
C THR A 129 29.13 -1.58 -6.92
N ARG A 130 29.66 -2.66 -6.35
CA ARG A 130 29.30 -4.01 -6.78
C ARG A 130 27.83 -4.27 -6.41
N VAL A 131 27.05 -4.74 -7.39
CA VAL A 131 25.64 -5.12 -7.20
C VAL A 131 25.46 -6.58 -7.56
N ILE A 132 24.76 -7.34 -6.71
CA ILE A 132 24.38 -8.74 -6.95
C ILE A 132 22.86 -8.83 -6.94
N SER A 133 22.29 -9.57 -7.88
CA SER A 133 20.87 -9.93 -7.87
C SER A 133 20.70 -11.39 -7.49
N ILE A 134 19.85 -11.67 -6.50
CA ILE A 134 19.39 -13.02 -6.16
C ILE A 134 17.95 -13.12 -6.66
N ASP A 135 17.82 -13.63 -7.86
CA ASP A 135 16.56 -13.72 -8.60
C ASP A 135 16.57 -15.01 -9.44
N PRO A 136 15.46 -15.78 -9.50
CA PRO A 136 15.37 -16.94 -10.38
C PRO A 136 15.22 -16.61 -11.87
N VAL A 137 15.05 -15.34 -12.25
CA VAL A 137 14.90 -14.85 -13.63
C VAL A 137 16.20 -14.30 -14.21
#